data_AF-A0A8R1IKZ0-F1
#
_entry.id   AF-A0A8R1IKZ0-F1
#
_cell.length_a   1.000
_cell.length_b   1.000
_cell.length_c   1.000
_cell.angle_alpha   90.00
_cell.angle_beta   90.00
_cell.angle_gamma   90.00
#
_symmetry.space_group_name_H-M   'P 1'
#
loop_
_entity.id
_entity.type
_entity.pdbx_description
1 polymer ?
#
loop_
_entity_poly.entity_id
_entity_poly.type
_entity_poly.pdbx_seq_one_letter_code
_entity_poly.pdbx_strand_id
1 'polypeptide(L)'
;MKDLGKSVRWPAPPLVLAQFQTRLRVMHQRWRAATILSRIPPHLRASLPQKLTAFEIFHNKKDNWGYTRMWRGDYLSIADELEPPSTVSTWHDGIQALRSAHPFGKVLFSTYIQKFNKFNKSSLRVLVITDRYVAKLKREIQIAQRAHSPFKRLVQ
;
A
#
# COMPACT_ATOMS: atom_id res chain seq x y z
N MET A 1 29.91 6.83 12.37
CA MET A 1 28.93 7.44 13.30
C MET A 1 27.76 6.48 13.51
N LYS A 2 27.33 6.25 14.74
CA LYS A 2 26.26 5.31 15.07
C LYS A 2 24.87 5.78 14.59
N ASP A 3 24.63 7.09 14.48
CA ASP A 3 23.33 7.70 14.17
C ASP A 3 23.24 8.35 12.77
N LEU A 4 24.27 8.19 11.94
CA LEU A 4 24.40 8.83 10.62
C LEU A 4 24.25 10.36 10.66
N GLY A 5 24.73 11.00 11.73
CA GLY A 5 24.68 12.45 11.86
C GLY A 5 23.30 13.01 12.19
N LYS A 6 22.37 12.18 12.70
CA LYS A 6 21.04 12.62 13.16
C LYS A 6 21.13 13.72 14.22
N SER A 7 22.08 13.58 15.14
CA SER A 7 22.29 14.46 16.30
C SER A 7 23.34 15.55 16.07
N VAL A 8 23.82 15.72 14.83
CA VAL A 8 24.81 16.74 14.50
C VAL A 8 24.24 18.13 14.75
N ARG A 9 24.89 18.87 15.65
CA ARG A 9 24.63 20.30 15.86
C ARG A 9 25.39 21.10 14.82
N TRP A 10 24.66 21.84 14.00
CA TRP A 10 25.24 22.73 13.00
C TRP A 10 25.70 24.03 13.68
N PRO A 11 26.96 24.47 13.49
CA PRO A 11 27.44 25.71 14.08
C PRO A 11 26.69 26.92 13.52
N ALA A 12 26.69 28.06 14.23
CA ALA A 12 26.16 29.30 13.66
C ALA A 12 27.00 29.72 12.44
N PRO A 13 26.40 29.98 11.28
CA PRO A 13 27.16 30.39 10.10
C PRO A 13 27.54 31.87 10.20
N PRO A 14 28.73 32.26 9.74
CA PRO A 14 29.00 33.65 9.36
C PRO A 14 27.99 34.12 8.31
N LEU A 15 27.62 35.41 8.31
CA LEU A 15 26.57 35.96 7.45
C LEU A 15 26.75 35.60 5.96
N VAL A 16 27.99 35.70 5.47
CA VAL A 16 28.37 35.39 4.08
C VAL A 16 28.16 33.91 3.73
N LEU A 17 28.26 33.01 4.72
CA LEU A 17 28.15 31.56 4.54
C LEU A 17 26.77 31.00 4.89
N ALA A 18 25.79 31.84 5.25
CA ALA A 18 24.46 31.39 5.64
C ALA A 18 23.76 30.58 4.53
N GLN A 19 23.85 31.05 3.28
CA GLN A 19 23.29 30.35 2.12
C GLN A 19 24.02 29.02 1.85
N PHE A 20 25.35 29.02 1.97
CA PHE A 20 26.16 27.83 1.81
C PHE A 20 25.81 26.77 2.85
N GLN A 21 25.70 27.15 4.12
CA GLN A 21 25.30 26.23 5.18
C GLN A 21 23.90 25.67 4.96
N THR A 22 22.96 26.48 4.48
CA THR A 22 21.61 26.01 4.12
C THR A 22 21.67 24.90 3.08
N ARG A 23 22.48 25.07 2.02
CA ARG A 23 22.70 24.04 0.99
C ARG A 23 23.37 22.81 1.57
N LEU A 24 24.38 22.97 2.42
CA LEU A 24 25.05 21.85 3.10
C LEU A 24 24.09 21.02 3.96
N ARG A 25 23.14 21.65 4.66
CA ARG A 25 22.13 20.93 5.44
C ARG A 25 21.26 20.04 4.55
N VAL A 26 20.84 20.54 3.38
CA VAL A 26 20.09 19.76 2.40
C VAL A 26 20.93 18.61 1.85
N MET A 27 22.19 18.86 1.52
CA MET A 27 23.13 17.82 1.05
C MET A 27 23.31 16.73 2.11
N HIS A 28 23.53 17.11 3.37
CA HIS A 28 23.64 16.18 4.49
C HIS A 28 22.36 15.37 4.70
N GLN A 29 21.17 16.00 4.64
CA GLN A 29 19.90 15.29 4.75
C GLN A 29 19.71 14.27 3.62
N ARG A 30 20.04 14.65 2.37
CA ARG A 30 19.97 13.76 1.20
C ARG A 30 20.95 12.60 1.31
N TRP A 31 22.20 12.88 1.65
CA TRP A 31 23.22 11.86 1.90
C TRP A 31 22.76 10.89 3.00
N ARG A 32 22.24 11.42 4.11
CA ARG A 32 21.76 10.63 5.24
C ARG A 32 20.58 9.74 4.82
N ALA A 33 19.60 10.28 4.11
CA ALA A 33 18.47 9.51 3.59
C ALA A 33 18.96 8.42 2.63
N ALA A 34 19.84 8.74 1.69
CA ALA A 34 20.44 7.77 0.76
C ALA A 34 21.22 6.67 1.50
N THR A 35 21.94 7.02 2.56
CA THR A 35 22.70 6.06 3.40
C THR A 35 21.78 5.17 4.24
N ILE A 36 20.63 5.67 4.69
CA ILE A 36 19.62 4.84 5.37
C ILE A 36 18.98 3.89 4.36
N LEU A 37 18.56 4.41 3.20
CA LEU A 37 17.95 3.61 2.14
C LEU A 37 18.93 2.57 1.59
N SER A 38 20.23 2.89 1.50
CA SER A 38 21.27 1.98 1.01
C SER A 38 21.36 0.69 1.83
N ARG A 39 21.08 0.76 3.13
CA ARG A 39 21.08 -0.38 4.06
C ARG A 39 19.84 -1.28 3.94
N ILE A 40 18.77 -0.80 3.30
CA ILE A 40 17.54 -1.57 3.12
C ILE A 40 17.73 -2.52 1.92
N PRO A 41 17.55 -3.84 2.10
CA PRO A 41 17.61 -4.82 1.02
C PRO A 41 16.70 -4.44 -0.16
N PRO A 42 17.13 -4.66 -1.41
CA PRO A 42 16.36 -4.25 -2.60
C PRO A 42 14.92 -4.78 -2.63
N HIS A 43 14.71 -6.03 -2.21
CA HIS A 43 13.37 -6.65 -2.18
C HIS A 43 12.41 -5.95 -1.20
N LEU A 44 12.91 -5.34 -0.11
CA LEU A 44 12.08 -4.57 0.83
C LEU A 44 11.77 -3.16 0.31
N ARG A 45 12.60 -2.62 -0.60
CA ARG A 45 12.43 -1.27 -1.14
C ARG A 45 11.16 -1.11 -1.96
N ALA A 46 10.68 -2.17 -2.62
CA ALA A 46 9.47 -2.13 -3.43
C ALA A 46 8.23 -1.66 -2.65
N SER A 47 8.19 -1.92 -1.33
CA SER A 47 7.08 -1.53 -0.44
C SER A 47 7.26 -0.17 0.25
N LEU A 48 8.43 0.48 0.10
CA LEU A 48 8.74 1.69 0.85
C LEU A 48 7.81 2.87 0.54
N PRO A 49 7.48 3.21 -0.71
CA PRO A 49 6.58 4.33 -1.00
C PRO A 49 5.23 4.18 -0.29
N GLN A 50 4.67 2.96 -0.30
CA GLN A 50 3.40 2.66 0.35
C GLN A 50 3.53 2.72 1.87
N LYS A 51 4.63 2.23 2.44
CA LYS A 51 4.89 2.33 3.89
C LYS A 51 5.09 3.76 4.35
N LEU A 52 5.75 4.61 3.56
CA LEU A 52 5.91 6.04 3.86
C LEU A 52 4.57 6.76 3.82
N THR A 53 3.76 6.51 2.78
CA THR A 53 2.41 7.07 2.68
C THR A 53 1.54 6.63 3.86
N ALA A 54 1.60 5.34 4.22
CA ALA A 54 0.90 4.81 5.38
C ALA A 54 1.39 5.45 6.69
N PHE A 55 2.70 5.65 6.84
CA PHE A 55 3.27 6.32 8.00
C PHE A 55 2.77 7.77 8.13
N GLU A 56 2.76 8.55 7.05
CA GLU A 56 2.24 9.92 7.07
C GLU A 56 0.78 10.00 7.53
N ILE A 57 -0.05 9.02 7.15
CA ILE A 57 -1.46 8.98 7.49
C ILE A 57 -1.69 8.46 8.92
N PHE A 58 -1.01 7.39 9.32
CA PHE A 58 -1.30 6.62 10.54
C PHE A 58 -0.37 6.92 11.72
N HIS A 59 0.78 7.54 11.51
CA HIS A 59 1.71 7.86 12.60
C HIS A 59 0.99 8.67 13.69
N ASN A 60 1.14 8.25 14.95
CA ASN A 60 0.44 8.77 16.13
C ASN A 60 -1.10 8.64 16.15
N LYS A 61 -1.72 8.00 15.15
CA LYS A 61 -3.17 7.72 15.13
C LYS A 61 -3.51 6.26 15.41
N LYS A 62 -2.56 5.36 15.15
CA LYS A 62 -2.72 3.93 15.35
C LYS A 62 -1.40 3.30 15.78
N ASP A 63 -1.40 2.62 16.91
CA ASP A 63 -0.20 1.98 17.47
C ASP A 63 0.38 0.93 16.53
N ASN A 64 -0.50 0.09 15.96
CA ASN A 64 -0.11 -0.94 15.01
C ASN A 64 -0.89 -0.80 13.70
N TRP A 65 -0.22 -0.29 12.67
CA TRP A 65 -0.75 -0.19 11.30
C TRP A 65 -0.14 -1.24 10.35
N GLY A 66 0.51 -2.28 10.88
CA GLY A 66 0.98 -3.42 10.10
C GLY A 66 2.29 -3.17 9.34
N TYR A 67 3.14 -2.26 9.82
CA TYR A 67 4.41 -1.88 9.18
C TYR A 67 5.44 -3.03 9.05
N THR A 68 5.28 -4.08 9.85
CA THR A 68 6.13 -5.27 9.84
C THR A 68 5.92 -6.13 8.59
N ARG A 69 4.71 -6.13 8.02
CA ARG A 69 4.39 -6.90 6.81
C ARG A 69 4.94 -6.22 5.55
N MET A 70 5.27 -7.02 4.54
CA MET A 70 5.58 -6.51 3.20
C MET A 70 4.29 -6.14 2.46
N TRP A 71 4.24 -4.94 1.88
CA TRP A 71 3.13 -4.58 0.99
C TRP A 71 3.29 -5.29 -0.35
N ARG A 72 2.36 -6.18 -0.72
CA ARG A 72 2.38 -6.93 -1.99
C ARG A 72 1.38 -6.41 -3.04
N GLY A 73 0.28 -5.79 -2.60
CA GLY A 73 -0.76 -5.28 -3.50
C GLY A 73 -1.79 -6.35 -3.85
N ASP A 74 -1.62 -7.04 -4.96
CA ASP A 74 -2.49 -8.14 -5.39
C ASP A 74 -2.16 -9.40 -4.57
N TYR A 75 -2.76 -9.55 -3.39
CA TYR A 75 -2.44 -10.69 -2.52
C TYR A 75 -3.07 -11.98 -3.04
N LEU A 76 -4.26 -11.91 -3.66
CA LEU A 76 -4.95 -13.09 -4.17
C LEU A 76 -4.34 -13.65 -5.45
N SER A 77 -3.39 -12.97 -6.10
CA SER A 77 -2.59 -13.55 -7.17
C SER A 77 -1.40 -14.38 -6.66
N ILE A 78 -1.19 -14.46 -5.34
CA ILE A 78 -0.02 -15.11 -4.73
C ILE A 78 -0.45 -16.44 -4.13
N ALA A 79 0.16 -17.53 -4.60
CA ALA A 79 -0.18 -18.88 -4.18
C ALA A 79 -0.14 -19.07 -2.65
N ASP A 80 0.86 -18.49 -1.96
CA ASP A 80 1.00 -18.61 -0.50
C ASP A 80 -0.12 -17.91 0.29
N GLU A 81 -0.79 -16.92 -0.32
CA GLU A 81 -1.85 -16.11 0.32
C GLU A 81 -3.25 -16.63 -0.05
N LEU A 82 -3.34 -17.48 -1.07
CA LEU A 82 -4.54 -18.19 -1.45
C LEU A 82 -4.72 -19.40 -0.53
N GLU A 83 -5.95 -19.60 -0.03
CA GLU A 83 -6.31 -20.86 0.63
C GLU A 83 -6.50 -21.99 -0.42
N PRO A 84 -7.12 -23.17 -0.13
CA PRO A 84 -6.87 -24.44 -0.85
C PRO A 84 -7.01 -24.33 -2.37
N PRO A 85 -6.44 -25.26 -3.16
CA PRO A 85 -6.36 -25.17 -4.64
C PRO A 85 -7.67 -24.80 -5.36
N SER A 86 -8.84 -25.16 -4.82
CA SER A 86 -10.17 -24.77 -5.32
C SER A 86 -10.42 -23.24 -5.33
N THR A 87 -9.69 -22.49 -4.52
CA THR A 87 -9.80 -21.04 -4.39
C THR A 87 -9.03 -20.30 -5.49
N VAL A 88 -7.96 -20.92 -5.99
CA VAL A 88 -7.09 -20.32 -7.02
C VAL A 88 -7.81 -20.22 -8.36
N SER A 89 -8.45 -21.32 -8.79
CA SER A 89 -9.25 -21.34 -10.02
C SER A 89 -10.40 -20.34 -9.94
N THR A 90 -11.13 -20.34 -8.83
CA THR A 90 -12.27 -19.43 -8.63
C THR A 90 -11.89 -17.95 -8.64
N TRP A 91 -10.70 -17.60 -8.14
CA TRP A 91 -10.16 -16.24 -8.23
C TRP A 91 -9.86 -15.83 -9.67
N HIS A 92 -9.15 -16.66 -10.43
CA HIS A 92 -8.79 -16.35 -11.82
C HIS A 92 -10.03 -16.21 -12.71
N ASP A 93 -10.99 -17.14 -12.58
CA ASP A 93 -12.26 -17.09 -13.30
C ASP A 93 -13.06 -15.83 -12.93
N GLY A 94 -13.09 -15.48 -11.64
CA GLY A 94 -13.76 -14.29 -11.14
C GLY A 94 -13.15 -12.99 -11.69
N ILE A 95 -11.83 -12.90 -11.76
CA ILE A 95 -11.12 -11.74 -12.32
C ILE A 95 -11.30 -11.65 -13.84
N GLN A 96 -11.27 -12.77 -14.55
CA GLN A 96 -11.51 -12.79 -15.99
C GLN A 96 -12.94 -12.34 -16.32
N ALA A 97 -13.94 -12.88 -15.60
CA ALA A 97 -15.33 -12.46 -15.76
C ALA A 97 -15.52 -10.97 -15.44
N LEU A 98 -14.86 -10.47 -14.39
CA LEU A 98 -14.88 -9.05 -14.04
C LEU A 98 -14.28 -8.19 -15.15
N ARG A 99 -13.15 -8.62 -15.74
CA ARG A 99 -12.47 -7.90 -16.83
C ARG A 99 -13.29 -7.89 -18.12
N SER A 100 -13.96 -8.99 -18.44
CA SER A 100 -14.87 -9.07 -19.58
C SER A 100 -16.08 -8.15 -19.44
N ALA A 101 -16.64 -8.04 -18.24
CA ALA A 101 -17.79 -7.16 -17.98
C ALA A 101 -17.39 -5.67 -17.88
N HIS A 102 -16.24 -5.38 -17.27
CA HIS A 102 -15.75 -4.03 -17.02
C HIS A 102 -14.23 -4.00 -17.28
N PRO A 103 -13.79 -3.51 -18.44
CA PRO A 103 -12.37 -3.50 -18.77
C PRO A 103 -11.52 -2.66 -17.80
N PHE A 104 -10.39 -3.21 -17.36
CA PHE A 104 -9.37 -2.55 -16.57
C PHE A 104 -7.99 -3.05 -16.97
N GLY A 105 -6.95 -2.23 -16.78
CA GLY A 105 -5.59 -2.58 -17.20
C GLY A 105 -4.90 -3.51 -16.22
N LYS A 106 -5.02 -3.23 -14.90
CA LYS A 106 -4.36 -4.00 -13.86
C LYS A 106 -5.11 -4.00 -12.53
N VAL A 107 -4.93 -5.08 -11.77
CA VAL A 107 -5.27 -5.12 -10.34
C VAL A 107 -4.16 -4.44 -9.56
N LEU A 108 -4.50 -3.46 -8.74
CA LEU A 108 -3.57 -2.75 -7.85
C LEU A 108 -3.54 -3.39 -6.45
N PHE A 109 -4.68 -3.90 -6.01
CA PHE A 109 -4.81 -4.56 -4.71
C PHE A 109 -5.95 -5.56 -4.72
N SER A 110 -5.75 -6.70 -4.06
CA SER A 110 -6.79 -7.69 -3.83
C SER A 110 -6.63 -8.34 -2.46
N THR A 111 -7.74 -8.67 -1.80
CA THR A 111 -7.72 -9.39 -0.51
C THR A 111 -9.10 -9.96 -0.17
N TYR A 112 -9.15 -10.91 0.77
CA TYR A 112 -10.38 -11.31 1.42
C TYR A 112 -10.78 -10.32 2.52
N ILE A 113 -12.08 -10.02 2.60
CA ILE A 113 -12.66 -9.17 3.64
C ILE A 113 -13.90 -9.82 4.24
N GLN A 114 -14.13 -9.58 5.54
CA GLN A 114 -15.40 -9.91 6.17
C GLN A 114 -16.34 -8.71 6.07
N LYS A 115 -17.40 -8.83 5.28
CA LYS A 115 -18.42 -7.77 5.14
C LYS A 115 -19.57 -8.02 6.10
N PHE A 116 -19.84 -7.02 6.94
CA PHE A 116 -21.01 -6.98 7.81
C PHE A 116 -22.13 -6.15 7.17
N ASN A 117 -23.38 -6.50 7.42
CA ASN A 117 -24.54 -5.69 7.05
C ASN A 117 -25.11 -4.93 8.27
N LYS A 118 -26.12 -4.08 8.07
CA LYS A 118 -26.77 -3.33 9.16
C LYS A 118 -27.41 -4.20 10.25
N PHE A 119 -27.61 -5.48 9.98
CA PHE A 119 -28.15 -6.49 10.90
C PHE A 119 -27.05 -7.40 11.47
N ASN A 120 -25.79 -6.94 11.42
CA ASN A 120 -24.59 -7.66 11.87
C ASN A 120 -24.39 -9.06 11.24
N LYS A 121 -25.07 -9.37 10.14
CA LYS A 121 -24.81 -10.62 9.39
C LYS A 121 -23.51 -10.45 8.62
N SER A 122 -22.60 -11.38 8.84
CA SER A 122 -21.28 -11.37 8.23
C SER A 122 -21.25 -12.23 6.97
N SER A 123 -20.39 -11.88 6.03
CA SER A 123 -20.23 -12.62 4.80
C SER A 123 -18.85 -12.36 4.21
N LEU A 124 -18.14 -13.41 3.81
CA LEU A 124 -16.83 -13.22 3.22
C LEU A 124 -16.93 -12.76 1.76
N ARG A 125 -16.15 -11.75 1.41
CA ARG A 125 -16.09 -11.13 0.09
C ARG A 125 -14.64 -10.95 -0.33
N VAL A 126 -14.45 -10.76 -1.63
CA VAL A 126 -13.17 -10.35 -2.18
C VAL A 126 -13.25 -8.87 -2.50
N LEU A 127 -12.29 -8.10 -2.00
CA LEU A 127 -12.09 -6.70 -2.34
C LEU A 127 -11.04 -6.62 -3.45
N VAL A 128 -11.36 -5.94 -4.55
CA VAL A 128 -10.44 -5.71 -5.67
C VAL A 128 -10.38 -4.21 -5.94
N ILE A 129 -9.18 -3.68 -6.03
CA ILE A 129 -8.90 -2.31 -6.44
C ILE A 129 -8.14 -2.39 -7.76
N THR A 130 -8.70 -1.81 -8.81
CA THR A 130 -8.07 -1.71 -10.13
C THR A 130 -7.57 -0.29 -10.39
N ASP A 131 -6.92 -0.08 -11.52
CA ASP A 131 -6.57 1.25 -12.03
C ASP A 131 -7.78 2.11 -12.40
N ARG A 132 -8.99 1.55 -12.42
CA ARG A 132 -10.23 2.25 -12.84
C ARG A 132 -11.28 2.36 -11.74
N TYR A 133 -11.43 1.34 -10.90
CA TYR A 133 -12.52 1.26 -9.93
C TYR A 133 -12.21 0.31 -8.77
N VAL A 134 -13.08 0.36 -7.76
CA VAL A 134 -13.11 -0.62 -6.67
C VAL A 134 -14.29 -1.56 -6.89
N ALA A 135 -14.04 -2.87 -6.80
CA ALA A 135 -15.03 -3.93 -6.92
C ALA A 135 -15.05 -4.84 -5.69
N LYS A 136 -16.23 -5.41 -5.45
CA LYS A 136 -16.49 -6.36 -4.38
C LYS A 136 -17.12 -7.62 -4.96
N LEU A 137 -16.43 -8.75 -4.87
CA LEU A 137 -16.90 -10.04 -5.39
C LEU A 137 -17.36 -10.96 -4.24
N LYS A 138 -18.22 -11.92 -4.57
CA LYS A 138 -18.53 -13.05 -3.67
C LYS A 138 -17.43 -14.10 -3.79
N ARG A 139 -17.25 -14.91 -2.73
CA ARG A 139 -16.27 -16.02 -2.71
C ARG A 139 -16.66 -17.14 -3.69
N GLU A 140 -17.95 -17.46 -3.76
CA GLU A 140 -18.50 -18.38 -4.75
C GLU A 140 -18.91 -17.58 -5.99
N ILE A 141 -18.59 -18.07 -7.19
CA ILE A 141 -18.90 -17.44 -8.48
C ILE A 141 -20.42 -17.44 -8.67
N GLN A 142 -21.05 -16.45 -8.06
CA GLN A 142 -22.25 -15.81 -8.56
C GLN A 142 -21.90 -14.35 -8.68
N ILE A 143 -21.85 -13.87 -9.92
CA ILE A 143 -21.71 -12.45 -10.25
C ILE A 143 -22.95 -11.74 -9.71
N ALA A 144 -22.97 -11.45 -8.40
CA ALA A 144 -23.88 -10.48 -7.86
C ALA A 144 -23.34 -9.12 -8.31
N GLN A 145 -23.85 -8.65 -9.44
CA GLN A 145 -23.70 -7.29 -9.96
C GLN A 145 -24.15 -6.26 -8.91
N ARG A 146 -23.36 -6.04 -7.84
CA ARG A 146 -23.76 -5.12 -6.76
C ARG A 146 -22.53 -4.40 -6.23
N ALA A 147 -22.28 -3.27 -6.89
CA ALA A 147 -21.40 -2.15 -6.55
C ALA A 147 -19.96 -2.26 -7.03
N HIS A 148 -19.72 -1.72 -8.23
CA HIS A 148 -18.45 -1.15 -8.66
C HIS A 148 -18.54 0.37 -8.50
N SER A 149 -17.69 0.93 -7.64
CA SER A 149 -17.64 2.36 -7.38
C SER A 149 -16.40 2.94 -8.06
N PRO A 150 -16.53 3.86 -9.02
CA PRO A 150 -15.41 4.68 -9.45
C PRO A 150 -14.89 5.48 -8.25
N PHE A 151 -13.61 5.79 -8.25
CA PHE A 151 -12.96 6.51 -7.14
C PHE A 151 -13.69 7.80 -6.74
N LYS A 152 -14.26 8.51 -7.72
CA LYS A 152 -15.05 9.73 -7.49
C LYS A 152 -16.28 9.55 -6.59
N ARG A 153 -16.83 8.33 -6.48
CA ARG A 153 -18.01 8.01 -5.65
C ARG A 153 -17.65 7.45 -4.26
N LEU A 154 -16.36 7.32 -3.92
CA LEU A 154 -15.90 6.76 -2.65
C LEU A 154 -15.53 7.82 -1.60
N VAL A 155 -15.49 9.10 -1.98
CA VAL A 155 -15.05 10.22 -1.13
C VAL A 155 -16.24 11.10 -0.69
N GLN A 156 -17.41 10.49 -0.47
CA GLN A 156 -18.59 11.15 0.09
C GLN A 156 -18.88 10.62 1.49
#